data_AF-A0A498MXJ3-F1
#
_entry.id   AF-A0A498MXJ3-F1
#
_cell.length_a   1.000
_cell.length_b   1.000
_cell.length_c   1.000
_cell.angle_alpha   90.00
_cell.angle_beta   90.00
_cell.angle_gamma   90.00
#
_symmetry.space_group_name_H-M   'P 1'
#
loop_
_entity.id
_entity.type
_entity.pdbx_description
1 polymer ?
#
loop_
_entity_poly.entity_id
_entity_poly.type
_entity_poly.pdbx_seq_one_letter_code
_entity_poly.pdbx_strand_id
1 'polypeptide(L)'
;MIQNRMKKIQEIQHSVEKRKTFSSLYSRPHKNWTEISIDSDVNVLPMNRALTLVKKTHETLSKKLSQTALKFVQKFAESSGSDTDRGAADNPEQNEEDSGDPALSRDEKERLKTVGVFVDYEEGLVSFYDVGSRSHIYSFTGQTFTNKLYPYFFPGICQYGINTTK
;
A
#
# COMPACT_ATOMS: atom_id res chain seq x y z
N MET A 1 30.65 -15.57 -12.86
CA MET A 1 31.24 -14.43 -12.10
C MET A 1 30.95 -13.06 -12.72
N ILE A 2 31.08 -12.89 -14.05
CA ILE A 2 30.93 -11.57 -14.72
C ILE A 2 29.48 -11.06 -14.71
N GLN A 3 28.48 -11.92 -14.91
CA GLN A 3 27.08 -11.50 -14.97
C GLN A 3 26.53 -10.93 -13.65
N ASN A 4 26.95 -11.47 -12.50
CA ASN A 4 26.59 -10.90 -11.19
C ASN A 4 27.15 -9.49 -10.98
N ARG A 5 28.36 -9.23 -11.51
CA ARG A 5 28.96 -7.90 -11.43
C ARG A 5 28.18 -6.90 -12.29
N MET A 6 27.71 -7.32 -13.46
CA MET A 6 26.93 -6.49 -14.38
C MET A 6 25.56 -6.13 -13.79
N LYS A 7 24.87 -7.11 -13.19
CA LYS A 7 23.59 -6.90 -12.51
C LYS A 7 23.72 -5.92 -11.34
N LYS A 8 24.76 -6.08 -10.50
CA LYS A 8 25.00 -5.20 -9.34
C LYS A 8 25.33 -3.77 -9.75
N ILE A 9 26.00 -3.56 -10.89
CA ILE A 9 26.26 -2.21 -11.44
C ILE A 9 24.96 -1.54 -11.89
N GLN A 10 24.07 -2.27 -12.56
CA GLN A 10 22.77 -1.73 -12.99
C GLN A 10 21.87 -1.35 -11.80
N GLU A 11 21.86 -2.18 -10.75
CA GLU A 11 21.12 -1.88 -9.51
C GLU A 11 21.64 -0.61 -8.82
N ILE A 12 22.98 -0.44 -8.78
CA ILE A 12 23.60 0.77 -8.22
C ILE A 12 23.25 2.00 -9.07
N GLN A 13 23.34 1.91 -10.40
CA GLN A 13 22.97 3.02 -11.29
C GLN A 13 21.50 3.41 -11.12
N HIS A 14 20.60 2.43 -11.04
CA HIS A 14 19.18 2.68 -10.81
C HIS A 14 18.91 3.34 -9.45
N SER A 15 19.64 2.92 -8.40
CA SER A 15 19.58 3.52 -7.07
C SER A 15 20.12 4.95 -7.03
N VAL A 16 21.20 5.23 -7.77
CA VAL A 16 21.76 6.59 -7.91
C VAL A 16 20.77 7.51 -8.64
N GLU A 17 20.15 7.06 -9.72
CA GLU A 17 19.19 7.92 -10.45
C GLU A 17 17.88 8.13 -9.72
N LYS A 18 17.41 7.14 -8.95
CA LYS A 18 16.34 7.37 -7.98
C LYS A 18 16.74 8.45 -6.97
N ARG A 19 17.94 8.40 -6.39
CA ARG A 19 18.42 9.41 -5.44
C ARG A 19 18.54 10.81 -6.04
N LYS A 20 19.02 10.95 -7.28
CA LYS A 20 19.05 12.26 -7.98
C LYS A 20 17.65 12.81 -8.23
N THR A 21 16.70 11.95 -8.57
CA THR A 21 15.29 12.33 -8.81
C THR A 21 14.61 12.82 -7.53
N PHE A 22 15.08 12.41 -6.35
CA PHE A 22 14.52 12.75 -5.05
C PHE A 22 15.47 13.60 -4.17
N SER A 23 16.34 14.39 -4.79
CA SER A 23 17.33 15.23 -4.09
C SER A 23 16.71 16.16 -3.01
N SER A 24 15.47 16.63 -3.23
CA SER A 24 14.74 17.47 -2.26
C SER A 24 14.23 16.73 -1.02
N LEU A 25 14.17 15.39 -1.04
CA LEU A 25 13.78 14.59 0.13
C LEU A 25 14.93 14.42 1.14
N TYR A 26 16.14 14.87 0.80
CA TYR A 26 17.33 14.77 1.65
C TYR A 26 17.80 16.14 2.16
N SER A 27 16.91 17.12 2.29
CA SER A 27 17.21 18.33 3.04
C SER A 27 17.56 17.95 4.47
N ARG A 28 18.84 18.12 4.81
CA ARG A 28 19.42 17.75 6.11
C ARG A 28 18.74 18.59 7.21
N PRO A 29 17.97 17.98 8.14
CA PRO A 29 17.35 18.74 9.21
C PRO A 29 18.44 19.20 10.17
N HIS A 30 18.62 20.51 10.28
CA HIS A 30 19.46 21.13 11.28
C HIS A 30 18.65 21.20 12.57
N LYS A 31 18.83 20.17 13.42
CA LYS A 31 18.60 20.15 14.88
C LYS A 31 17.52 21.08 15.43
N ASN A 32 16.34 20.53 15.70
CA ASN A 32 15.80 20.32 17.07
C ASN A 32 14.63 19.34 16.97
N TRP A 33 14.63 18.24 17.73
CA TRP A 33 13.73 17.09 17.52
C TRP A 33 12.43 17.12 18.34
N THR A 34 12.14 18.23 19.01
CA THR A 34 10.95 18.37 19.86
C THR A 34 9.71 18.89 19.14
N GLU A 35 9.83 19.41 17.92
CA GLU A 35 8.72 19.99 17.19
C GLU A 35 8.89 19.71 15.69
N ILE A 36 8.25 18.66 15.19
CA ILE A 36 8.25 18.34 13.75
C ILE A 36 6.98 18.95 13.17
N SER A 37 7.11 20.16 12.62
CA SER A 37 6.13 20.72 11.69
C SER A 37 6.58 20.37 10.28
N ILE A 38 5.74 19.65 9.53
CA ILE A 38 5.98 19.36 8.11
C ILE A 38 5.30 20.47 7.32
N ASP A 39 6.10 21.36 6.74
CA ASP A 39 5.61 22.41 5.86
C ASP A 39 5.01 21.76 4.59
N SER A 40 3.70 21.91 4.43
CA SER A 40 2.88 21.24 3.41
C SER A 40 3.11 21.75 1.99
N ASP A 41 3.85 22.85 1.84
CA ASP A 41 3.92 23.57 0.56
C ASP A 41 4.97 23.03 -0.42
N VAL A 42 5.77 22.02 -0.02
CA VAL A 42 6.85 21.47 -0.85
C VAL A 42 6.60 20.02 -1.25
N ASN A 43 5.56 19.71 -2.06
CA ASN A 43 5.64 18.59 -3.04
C ASN A 43 4.51 18.43 -4.07
N VAL A 44 3.78 19.47 -4.45
CA VAL A 44 2.63 19.34 -5.37
C VAL A 44 3.05 18.87 -6.78
N LEU A 45 4.21 19.30 -7.27
CA LEU A 45 4.65 19.01 -8.65
C LEU A 45 5.03 17.54 -8.89
N PRO A 46 5.86 16.88 -8.05
CA PRO A 46 6.13 15.45 -8.19
C PRO A 46 4.89 14.57 -7.98
N MET A 47 4.01 14.93 -7.06
CA MET A 47 2.72 14.23 -6.86
C MET A 47 1.82 14.34 -8.10
N ASN A 48 1.71 15.52 -8.70
CA ASN A 48 0.93 15.71 -9.93
C ASN A 48 1.49 14.91 -11.11
N ARG A 49 2.83 14.78 -11.22
CA ARG A 49 3.46 13.92 -12.22
C ARG A 49 3.16 12.44 -11.98
N ALA A 50 3.25 11.98 -10.74
CA ALA A 50 2.90 10.60 -10.37
C ALA A 50 1.42 10.30 -10.65
N LEU A 51 0.52 11.23 -10.30
CA LEU A 51 -0.91 11.11 -10.55
C LEU A 51 -1.22 11.05 -12.06
N THR A 52 -0.55 11.88 -12.86
CA THR A 52 -0.70 11.87 -14.33
C THR A 52 -0.25 10.52 -14.91
N LEU A 53 0.83 9.94 -14.38
CA LEU A 53 1.30 8.62 -14.81
C LEU A 53 0.27 7.53 -14.49
N VAL A 54 -0.28 7.53 -13.27
CA VAL A 54 -1.32 6.56 -12.87
C VAL A 54 -2.56 6.68 -13.77
N LYS A 55 -3.04 7.90 -14.03
CA LYS A 55 -4.18 8.13 -14.95
C LYS A 55 -3.90 7.58 -16.34
N LYS A 56 -2.74 7.88 -16.92
CA LYS A 56 -2.33 7.37 -18.24
C LYS A 56 -2.25 5.84 -18.27
N THR A 57 -1.74 5.21 -17.21
CA THR A 57 -1.67 3.74 -17.14
C THR A 57 -3.05 3.11 -17.04
N HIS A 58 -3.96 3.70 -16.26
CA HIS A 58 -5.34 3.24 -16.15
C HIS A 58 -6.07 3.31 -17.50
N GLU A 59 -5.97 4.43 -18.21
CA GLU A 59 -6.53 4.59 -19.57
C GLU A 59 -5.95 3.58 -20.58
N THR A 60 -4.65 3.29 -20.46
CA THR A 60 -4.00 2.32 -21.34
C THR A 60 -4.51 0.90 -21.07
N LEU A 61 -4.65 0.53 -19.80
CA LEU A 61 -5.14 -0.79 -19.40
C LEU A 61 -6.60 -0.96 -19.78
N SER A 62 -7.45 0.04 -19.55
CA SER A 62 -8.86 -0.02 -19.95
C SER A 62 -9.01 -0.23 -21.45
N LYS A 63 -8.26 0.52 -22.28
CA LYS A 63 -8.27 0.35 -23.74
C LYS A 63 -7.82 -1.05 -24.17
N LYS A 64 -6.78 -1.60 -23.54
CA LYS A 64 -6.31 -2.97 -23.82
C LYS A 64 -7.35 -4.01 -23.44
N LEU A 65 -8.04 -3.82 -22.32
CA LEU A 65 -9.08 -4.73 -21.85
C LEU A 65 -10.26 -4.73 -22.82
N SER A 66 -10.71 -3.55 -23.28
CA SER A 66 -11.76 -3.42 -24.29
C SER A 66 -11.37 -4.07 -25.62
N GLN A 67 -10.14 -3.87 -26.10
CA GLN A 67 -9.66 -4.54 -27.31
C GLN A 67 -9.60 -6.06 -27.16
N THR A 68 -9.24 -6.55 -25.97
CA THR A 68 -9.19 -7.99 -25.68
C THR A 68 -10.59 -8.58 -25.65
N ALA A 69 -11.55 -7.92 -25.01
CA ALA A 69 -12.95 -8.32 -24.99
C ALA A 69 -13.55 -8.36 -26.41
N LEU A 70 -13.29 -7.34 -27.24
CA LEU A 70 -13.76 -7.31 -28.63
C LEU A 70 -13.21 -8.48 -29.46
N LYS A 71 -11.92 -8.78 -29.33
CA LYS A 71 -11.30 -9.95 -30.00
C LYS A 71 -11.94 -11.27 -29.55
N PHE A 72 -12.31 -11.36 -28.28
CA PHE A 72 -12.97 -12.55 -27.75
C PHE A 72 -14.37 -12.69 -28.35
N VAL A 73 -15.19 -11.63 -28.31
CA VAL A 73 -16.55 -11.63 -28.86
C VAL A 73 -16.56 -11.94 -30.37
N GLN A 74 -15.64 -11.37 -31.14
CA GLN A 74 -15.52 -11.66 -32.58
C GLN A 74 -15.22 -13.16 -32.84
N LYS A 75 -14.35 -13.77 -32.03
CA LYS A 75 -14.01 -15.18 -32.13
C LYS A 75 -15.20 -16.12 -31.82
N PHE A 76 -16.12 -15.68 -30.97
CA PHE A 76 -17.37 -16.43 -30.69
C PHE A 76 -18.43 -16.22 -31.77
N ALA A 77 -18.55 -15.01 -32.31
CA ALA A 77 -19.45 -14.72 -33.43
C ALA A 77 -19.11 -15.54 -34.69
N GLU A 78 -17.84 -15.89 -34.89
CA GLU A 78 -17.38 -16.79 -35.96
C GLU A 78 -17.67 -18.28 -35.68
N SER A 79 -18.00 -18.65 -34.43
CA SER A 79 -18.16 -20.05 -34.00
C SER A 79 -19.62 -20.49 -33.81
N SER A 80 -20.59 -19.56 -33.76
CA SER A 80 -22.00 -19.89 -33.51
C SER A 80 -22.89 -19.54 -34.71
N GLY A 81 -22.89 -20.44 -35.68
CA GLY A 81 -23.98 -20.60 -36.63
C GLY A 81 -24.46 -22.05 -36.59
N SER A 82 -25.24 -22.41 -35.56
CA SER A 82 -26.20 -23.53 -35.56
C SER A 82 -26.86 -23.65 -34.16
N ASP A 83 -28.13 -23.28 -34.12
CA ASP A 83 -29.26 -23.85 -33.37
C ASP A 83 -29.11 -24.28 -31.90
N THR A 84 -29.94 -23.74 -31.00
CA THR A 84 -31.21 -24.40 -30.57
C THR A 84 -31.98 -23.53 -29.55
N ASP A 85 -33.29 -23.68 -29.64
CA ASP A 85 -34.45 -22.94 -29.12
C ASP A 85 -34.84 -23.27 -27.65
N ARG A 86 -35.58 -22.31 -27.07
CA ARG A 86 -36.66 -22.36 -26.03
C ARG A 86 -36.43 -22.99 -24.64
N GLY A 87 -36.77 -22.20 -23.62
CA GLY A 87 -37.29 -22.72 -22.34
C GLY A 87 -37.32 -21.68 -21.21
N ALA A 88 -38.42 -20.96 -21.06
CA ALA A 88 -38.75 -20.11 -19.92
C ALA A 88 -39.44 -20.91 -18.79
N ALA A 89 -39.37 -20.38 -17.56
CA ALA A 89 -40.17 -20.60 -16.33
C ALA A 89 -39.20 -20.76 -15.14
N ASP A 90 -39.45 -20.34 -13.90
CA ASP A 90 -40.39 -19.44 -13.24
C ASP A 90 -39.83 -19.28 -11.80
N ASN A 91 -40.05 -18.11 -11.18
CA ASN A 91 -39.82 -17.79 -9.75
C ASN A 91 -40.77 -18.62 -8.83
N PRO A 92 -40.79 -18.51 -7.46
CA PRO A 92 -40.16 -17.55 -6.54
C PRO A 92 -39.58 -18.09 -5.19
N GLU A 93 -38.74 -17.26 -4.55
CA GLU A 93 -38.80 -16.71 -3.17
C GLU A 93 -39.47 -17.49 -2.00
N GLN A 94 -38.74 -17.63 -0.88
CA GLN A 94 -39.09 -17.25 0.52
C GLN A 94 -38.40 -18.15 1.57
N ASN A 95 -37.67 -17.54 2.52
CA ASN A 95 -37.91 -17.63 3.99
C ASN A 95 -36.69 -17.12 4.78
N GLU A 96 -36.94 -16.06 5.57
CA GLU A 96 -36.13 -15.58 6.69
C GLU A 96 -36.35 -16.48 7.90
N GLU A 97 -35.29 -16.89 8.61
CA GLU A 97 -35.33 -17.20 10.05
C GLU A 97 -34.02 -16.82 10.74
N ASP A 98 -34.11 -15.74 11.51
CA ASP A 98 -33.66 -15.57 12.90
C ASP A 98 -32.61 -16.55 13.46
N SER A 99 -31.40 -16.06 13.70
CA SER A 99 -30.54 -16.60 14.75
C SER A 99 -29.84 -15.43 15.46
N GLY A 100 -30.31 -15.12 16.68
CA GLY A 100 -29.74 -14.09 17.54
C GLY A 100 -28.24 -14.28 17.74
N ASP A 101 -27.46 -13.40 17.12
CA ASP A 101 -26.05 -13.23 17.44
C ASP A 101 -26.00 -12.39 18.73
N PRO A 102 -25.50 -12.92 19.86
CA PRO A 102 -25.42 -12.15 21.08
C PRO A 102 -24.51 -10.99 20.75
N ALA A 103 -25.05 -9.77 20.78
CA ALA A 103 -24.31 -8.55 20.53
C ALA A 103 -23.01 -8.64 21.34
N LEU A 104 -21.95 -9.02 20.63
CA LEU A 104 -20.62 -9.17 21.13
C LEU A 104 -20.38 -7.85 21.85
N SER A 105 -20.14 -7.93 23.16
CA SER A 105 -19.57 -6.83 23.89
C SER A 105 -18.42 -6.40 23.03
N ARG A 106 -18.60 -5.26 22.35
CA ARG A 106 -17.57 -4.62 21.57
C ARG A 106 -16.66 -4.11 22.65
N ASP A 107 -15.85 -5.01 23.20
CA ASP A 107 -14.68 -4.69 23.97
C ASP A 107 -14.07 -3.56 23.17
N GLU A 108 -14.09 -2.38 23.77
CA GLU A 108 -13.35 -1.25 23.25
C GLU A 108 -11.91 -1.72 23.31
N LYS A 109 -11.49 -2.46 22.28
CA LYS A 109 -10.13 -2.90 22.05
C LYS A 109 -9.37 -1.60 22.07
N GLU A 110 -8.70 -1.38 23.19
CA GLU A 110 -8.19 -0.09 23.59
C GLU A 110 -7.43 0.48 22.40
N ARG A 111 -7.99 1.55 21.80
CA ARG A 111 -7.49 2.04 20.52
C ARG A 111 -6.05 2.47 20.76
N LEU A 112 -5.09 1.78 20.13
CA LEU A 112 -3.68 2.13 20.21
C LEU A 112 -3.49 3.60 19.84
N LYS A 113 -3.07 4.42 20.82
CA LYS A 113 -2.85 5.87 20.64
C LYS A 113 -1.39 6.19 20.41
N THR A 114 -0.49 5.44 21.05
CA THR A 114 0.94 5.72 21.04
C THR A 114 1.70 4.40 20.99
N VAL A 115 2.58 4.27 20.00
CA VAL A 115 3.42 3.09 19.81
C VAL A 115 4.87 3.47 20.13
N GLY A 116 5.46 2.75 21.08
CA GLY A 116 6.89 2.82 21.37
C GLY A 116 7.66 1.88 20.45
N VAL A 117 8.81 2.33 19.94
CA VAL A 117 9.70 1.51 19.10
C VAL A 117 11.06 1.44 19.78
N PHE A 118 11.53 0.22 20.05
CA PHE A 118 12.83 -0.07 20.63
C PHE A 118 13.69 -0.83 19.62
N VAL A 119 14.98 -0.47 19.54
CA VAL A 119 15.94 -1.10 18.62
C VAL A 119 17.18 -1.51 19.40
N ASP A 120 17.51 -2.79 19.34
CA ASP A 120 18.80 -3.33 19.81
C ASP A 120 19.62 -3.73 18.59
N TYR A 121 20.77 -3.07 18.42
CA TYR A 121 21.64 -3.29 17.26
C TYR A 121 22.43 -4.59 17.35
N GLU A 122 22.89 -4.92 18.56
CA GLU A 122 23.77 -6.06 18.79
C GLU A 122 22.98 -7.37 18.75
N GLU A 123 21.80 -7.38 19.37
CA GLU A 123 20.89 -8.53 19.38
C GLU A 123 20.02 -8.63 18.11
N GLY A 124 20.11 -7.64 17.21
CA GLY A 124 19.34 -7.68 15.96
C GLY A 124 17.83 -7.59 16.18
N LEU A 125 17.40 -6.78 17.15
CA LEU A 125 16.02 -6.72 17.63
C LEU A 125 15.35 -5.38 17.28
N VAL A 126 14.11 -5.43 16.81
CA VAL A 126 13.21 -4.27 16.78
C VAL A 126 11.89 -4.66 17.42
N SER A 127 11.50 -3.96 18.48
CA SER A 127 10.30 -4.27 19.26
C SER A 127 9.34 -3.09 19.31
N PHE A 128 8.04 -3.39 19.22
CA PHE A 128 6.94 -2.44 19.25
C PHE A 128 6.11 -2.66 20.51
N TYR A 129 5.74 -1.58 21.17
CA TYR A 129 4.97 -1.60 22.41
C TYR A 129 3.80 -0.62 22.32
N ASP A 130 2.68 -0.98 22.94
CA ASP A 130 1.66 0.00 23.25
C ASP A 130 2.10 0.75 24.50
N VAL A 131 2.28 2.06 24.38
CA VAL A 131 2.72 2.89 25.51
C VAL A 131 1.61 3.02 26.56
N GLY A 132 0.35 2.99 26.14
CA GLY A 132 -0.81 3.15 27.02
C GLY A 132 -0.95 1.98 27.98
N SER A 133 -1.13 0.78 27.42
CA SER A 133 -1.24 -0.46 28.20
C SER A 133 0.12 -1.02 28.68
N ARG A 134 1.24 -0.44 28.22
CA ARG A 134 2.61 -0.91 28.47
C ARG A 134 2.83 -2.36 28.03
N SER A 135 2.05 -2.83 27.05
CA SER A 135 2.13 -4.19 26.56
C SER A 135 3.04 -4.30 25.34
N HIS A 136 3.64 -5.48 25.18
CA HIS A 136 4.34 -5.83 23.95
C HIS A 136 3.34 -6.02 22.81
N ILE A 137 3.66 -5.50 21.62
CA ILE A 137 2.87 -5.69 20.40
C ILE A 137 3.55 -6.76 19.54
N TYR A 138 4.81 -6.55 19.19
CA TYR A 138 5.54 -7.42 18.27
C TYR A 138 7.06 -7.18 18.31
N SER A 139 7.85 -8.20 17.96
CA SER A 139 9.31 -8.09 17.81
C SER A 139 9.82 -8.78 16.54
N PHE A 140 10.70 -8.09 15.81
CA PHE A 140 11.58 -8.70 14.81
C PHE A 140 12.88 -9.10 15.49
N THR A 141 13.24 -10.38 15.44
CA THR A 141 14.45 -10.94 16.05
C THR A 141 15.42 -11.46 14.99
N GLY A 142 16.68 -11.67 15.36
CA GLY A 142 17.68 -12.31 14.49
C GLY A 142 18.04 -11.49 13.24
N GLN A 143 17.87 -10.17 13.31
CA GLN A 143 18.23 -9.27 12.21
C GLN A 143 19.73 -8.94 12.27
N THR A 144 20.36 -8.74 11.12
CA THR A 144 21.74 -8.23 11.07
C THR A 144 21.74 -6.84 10.47
N PHE A 145 21.92 -5.82 11.31
CA PHE A 145 21.97 -4.44 10.86
C PHE A 145 23.37 -4.07 10.40
N THR A 146 23.56 -4.05 9.09
CA THR A 146 24.85 -3.68 8.47
C THR A 146 25.01 -2.17 8.28
N ASN A 147 23.94 -1.41 8.43
CA ASN A 147 23.90 0.04 8.20
C ASN A 147 23.10 0.74 9.29
N LYS A 148 23.31 2.05 9.41
CA LYS A 148 22.52 2.92 10.29
C LYS A 148 21.04 2.89 9.85
N LEU A 149 20.15 2.74 10.82
CA LEU A 149 18.71 2.71 10.62
C LEU A 149 18.17 4.13 10.77
N TYR A 150 17.08 4.39 10.06
CA TYR A 150 16.36 5.66 10.11
C TYR A 150 14.87 5.35 10.31
N PRO A 151 14.17 6.04 11.23
CA PRO A 151 12.74 5.91 11.35
C PRO A 151 12.04 6.23 10.04
N TYR A 152 11.07 5.41 9.65
CA TYR A 152 10.21 5.64 8.50
C TYR A 152 8.78 5.83 8.99
N PHE A 153 8.18 6.97 8.64
CA PHE A 153 6.80 7.29 8.99
C PHE A 153 5.98 7.46 7.71
N PHE A 154 4.85 6.77 7.66
CA PHE A 154 3.87 6.90 6.59
C PHE A 154 2.49 7.13 7.22
N PRO A 155 1.91 8.34 7.13
CA PRO A 155 0.65 8.69 7.80
C PRO A 155 -0.59 8.01 7.19
N GLY A 156 -0.41 7.15 6.18
CA GLY A 156 -1.51 6.55 5.43
C GLY A 156 -2.06 7.47 4.34
N ILE A 157 -3.09 6.98 3.64
CA ILE A 157 -3.84 7.77 2.66
C ILE A 157 -4.92 8.54 3.42
N CYS A 158 -5.10 9.82 3.09
CA CYS A 158 -6.25 10.59 3.55
C CYS A 158 -7.53 10.03 2.92
N GLN A 159 -8.24 9.14 3.60
CA GLN A 159 -9.59 8.74 3.21
C GLN A 159 -10.59 9.76 3.73
N TYR A 160 -11.19 10.55 2.83
CA TYR A 160 -12.35 11.39 3.13
C TYR A 160 -12.21 12.28 4.39
N GLY A 161 -11.01 12.78 4.69
CA GLY A 161 -10.75 13.63 5.85
C GLY A 161 -10.57 12.91 7.20
N ILE A 162 -10.53 11.58 7.23
CA ILE A 162 -10.47 10.78 8.46
C ILE A 162 -9.04 10.69 9.03
N ASN A 163 -8.02 10.91 8.20
CA ASN A 163 -6.60 10.92 8.59
C ASN A 163 -5.95 12.30 8.35
N THR A 164 -6.64 13.38 8.67
CA THR A 164 -6.08 14.73 8.61
C THR A 164 -5.30 15.05 9.89
N THR A 165 -4.11 15.62 9.74
CA THR A 165 -3.35 16.23 10.83
C THR A 165 -4.16 17.37 11.43
N LYS A 166 -4.33 17.37 12.76
CA LYS A 166 -4.87 18.49 13.52
C LYS A 166 -3.80 19.53 13.77
#